data_AF-A0A0C1UMD5-F1
#
_entry.id   AF-A0A0C1UMD5-F1
#
_cell.length_a   1.000
_cell.length_b   1.000
_cell.length_c   1.000
_cell.angle_alpha   90.00
_cell.angle_beta   90.00
_cell.angle_gamma   90.00
#
_symmetry.space_group_name_H-M   'P 1'
#
loop_
_entity.id
_entity.type
_entity.pdbx_description
1 polymer ?
#
loop_
_entity_poly.entity_id
_entity_poly.type
_entity_poly.pdbx_seq_one_letter_code
_entity_poly.pdbx_strand_id
1 'polypeptide(L)'
;MRSREYMGSVIVNLKQMEDMETAQRCMYDYGIKDKNTNLLANVLGPVSSVLGLVFLSSTPMSVASAVVGLAATLSSGQENALKDVVYNGYWQMGYNKDEIKLLNNQFDLFEIEFPFLEYPDKNIRFVQGKGRILRAHVRGGNGWVSNPR
;
A
#
# COMPACT_ATOMS: atom_id res chain seq x y z
N MET A 1 7.43 -12.36 16.98
CA MET A 1 6.55 -12.25 15.81
C MET A 1 7.41 -12.23 14.57
N ARG A 2 7.04 -12.97 13.52
CA ARG A 2 7.85 -13.06 12.30
C ARG A 2 7.52 -11.89 11.37
N SER A 3 8.55 -11.23 10.85
CA SER A 3 8.45 -10.28 9.75
C SER A 3 9.41 -10.68 8.63
N ARG A 4 9.14 -10.21 7.41
CA ARG A 4 10.05 -10.33 6.27
C ARG A 4 9.99 -9.07 5.40
N GLU A 5 11.12 -8.73 4.80
CA GLU A 5 11.23 -7.65 3.83
C GLU A 5 11.52 -8.25 2.43
N TYR A 6 10.90 -7.71 1.40
CA TYR A 6 11.12 -8.12 0.01
C TYR A 6 10.65 -7.07 -0.99
N MET A 7 11.11 -7.20 -2.23
CA MET A 7 10.61 -6.42 -3.36
C MET A 7 9.46 -7.18 -4.05
N GLY A 8 8.35 -6.51 -4.32
CA GLY A 8 7.21 -7.10 -5.01
C GLY A 8 6.58 -6.16 -6.03
N SER A 9 6.18 -6.70 -7.18
CA SER A 9 5.47 -5.94 -8.20
C SER A 9 3.96 -5.89 -7.94
N VAL A 10 3.37 -4.73 -8.18
CA VAL A 10 1.92 -4.54 -8.30
C VAL A 10 1.61 -3.83 -9.61
N ILE A 11 0.49 -4.19 -10.24
CA ILE A 11 0.00 -3.51 -11.45
C ILE A 11 -1.19 -2.66 -11.05
N VAL A 12 -1.10 -1.35 -11.29
CA VAL A 12 -2.11 -0.38 -10.86
C VAL A 12 -2.37 0.68 -11.91
N ASN A 13 -3.60 1.19 -11.96
CA ASN A 13 -3.92 2.48 -12.59
C ASN A 13 -3.77 3.63 -11.57
N LEU A 14 -3.97 4.87 -12.03
CA LEU A 14 -3.89 6.06 -11.17
C LEU A 14 -4.81 5.97 -9.94
N LYS A 15 -6.08 5.60 -10.14
CA LYS A 15 -7.06 5.52 -9.04
C LYS A 15 -6.64 4.50 -8.00
N GLN A 16 -6.15 3.34 -8.43
CA GLN A 16 -5.63 2.32 -7.54
C GLN A 16 -4.39 2.80 -6.78
N MET A 17 -3.48 3.54 -7.43
CA MET A 17 -2.33 4.14 -6.72
C MET A 17 -2.78 5.12 -5.62
N GLU A 18 -3.78 5.97 -5.90
CA GLU A 18 -4.37 6.89 -4.92
C GLU A 18 -5.05 6.15 -3.76
N ASP A 19 -5.76 5.07 -4.08
CA ASP A 19 -6.41 4.22 -3.09
C ASP A 19 -5.40 3.47 -2.21
N MET A 20 -4.29 3.00 -2.78
CA MET A 20 -3.21 2.36 -2.04
C MET A 20 -2.54 3.31 -1.05
N GLU A 21 -2.24 4.54 -1.50
CA GLU A 21 -1.71 5.61 -0.63
C GLU A 21 -2.69 5.90 0.50
N THR A 22 -3.97 6.09 0.17
CA THR A 22 -5.03 6.38 1.15
C THR A 22 -5.19 5.26 2.15
N ALA A 23 -5.23 4.00 1.69
CA ALA A 23 -5.37 2.83 2.55
C ALA A 23 -4.23 2.75 3.57
N GLN A 24 -2.99 2.91 3.13
CA GLN A 24 -1.84 2.83 4.03
C GLN A 24 -1.77 4.03 5.00
N ARG A 25 -2.17 5.23 4.56
CA ARG A 25 -2.35 6.39 5.45
C ARG A 25 -3.39 6.11 6.54
N CYS A 26 -4.55 5.55 6.18
CA CYS A 26 -5.59 5.19 7.15
C CYS A 26 -5.09 4.14 8.16
N MET A 27 -4.24 3.19 7.75
CA MET A 27 -3.62 2.24 8.67
C MET A 27 -2.71 2.91 9.68
N TYR A 28 -1.93 3.89 9.24
CA TYR A 28 -1.11 4.70 10.13
C TYR A 28 -1.98 5.45 11.15
N ASP A 29 -2.93 6.25 10.66
CA ASP A 29 -3.77 7.12 11.49
C ASP A 29 -4.67 6.32 12.44
N TYR A 30 -5.42 5.36 11.92
CA TYR A 30 -6.47 4.69 12.70
C TYR A 30 -6.08 3.29 13.19
N GLY A 31 -5.20 2.58 12.48
CA GLY A 31 -4.80 1.23 12.84
C GLY A 31 -3.70 1.16 13.87
N ILE A 32 -2.68 2.03 13.73
CA ILE A 32 -1.46 1.96 14.53
C ILE A 32 -1.45 3.06 15.59
N LYS A 33 -1.78 4.31 15.22
CA LYS A 33 -1.80 5.43 16.16
C LYS A 33 -3.02 5.40 17.07
N ASP A 34 -4.23 5.36 16.50
CA ASP A 34 -5.47 5.38 17.32
C ASP A 34 -5.94 3.97 17.74
N LYS A 35 -5.49 2.92 17.05
CA LYS A 35 -5.85 1.51 17.29
C LYS A 35 -7.38 1.27 17.29
N ASN A 36 -8.09 1.97 16.41
CA ASN A 36 -9.54 1.91 16.28
C ASN A 36 -9.96 1.04 15.09
N THR A 37 -10.27 -0.22 15.37
CA THR A 37 -10.66 -1.21 14.35
C THR A 37 -11.89 -0.79 13.56
N ASN A 38 -12.93 -0.29 14.23
CA ASN A 38 -14.20 0.06 13.56
C ASN A 38 -14.02 1.27 12.64
N LEU A 39 -13.31 2.29 13.11
CA LEU A 39 -13.00 3.46 12.30
C LEU A 39 -12.14 3.09 11.10
N LEU A 40 -11.09 2.28 11.31
CA LEU A 40 -10.24 1.80 10.24
C LEU A 40 -11.04 1.01 9.20
N ALA A 41 -11.89 0.06 9.62
CA ALA A 41 -12.73 -0.72 8.71
C ALA A 41 -13.66 0.18 7.87
N ASN A 42 -14.26 1.20 8.50
CA ASN A 42 -15.13 2.16 7.82
C ASN A 42 -14.38 2.94 6.73
N VAL A 43 -13.20 3.46 7.02
CA VAL A 43 -12.42 4.24 6.03
C VAL A 43 -11.73 3.39 4.97
N LEU A 44 -11.51 2.10 5.24
CA LEU A 44 -11.00 1.15 4.24
C LEU A 44 -12.10 0.65 3.28
N GLY A 45 -13.37 0.79 3.62
CA GLY A 45 -14.51 0.40 2.75
C GLY A 45 -14.44 1.00 1.34
N PRO A 46 -14.28 2.34 1.20
CA PRO A 46 -14.18 3.02 -0.09
C PRO A 46 -12.98 2.61 -0.95
N VAL A 47 -11.91 2.08 -0.35
CA VAL A 47 -10.65 1.66 -1.03
C VAL A 47 -10.49 0.14 -1.06
N SER A 48 -11.58 -0.60 -0.88
CA SER A 48 -11.55 -2.07 -0.76
C SER A 48 -10.94 -2.81 -1.96
N SER A 49 -11.03 -2.24 -3.16
CA SER A 49 -10.51 -2.83 -4.40
C SER A 49 -8.98 -3.01 -4.42
N VAL A 50 -8.24 -2.21 -3.65
CA VAL A 50 -6.78 -2.30 -3.56
C VAL A 50 -6.30 -3.13 -2.37
N LEU A 51 -7.21 -3.57 -1.49
CA LEU A 51 -6.81 -4.32 -0.29
C LEU A 51 -6.17 -5.66 -0.65
N GLY A 52 -6.68 -6.34 -1.66
CA GLY A 52 -6.05 -7.58 -2.17
C GLY A 52 -4.70 -7.35 -2.85
N LEU A 53 -4.49 -6.16 -3.44
CA LEU A 53 -3.23 -5.81 -4.10
C LEU A 53 -2.13 -5.52 -3.08
N VAL A 54 -2.45 -4.86 -1.97
CA VAL A 54 -1.44 -4.41 -1.01
C VAL A 54 -1.40 -5.27 0.23
N PHE A 55 -2.54 -5.71 0.77
CA PHE A 55 -2.63 -6.26 2.13
C PHE A 55 -3.01 -7.73 2.19
N LEU A 56 -3.03 -8.44 1.05
CA LEU A 56 -3.26 -9.90 0.98
C LEU A 56 -4.62 -10.37 1.55
N SER A 57 -5.52 -9.45 1.92
CA SER A 57 -6.87 -9.70 2.42
C SER A 57 -7.87 -8.83 1.66
N SER A 58 -9.08 -9.35 1.47
CA SER A 58 -10.10 -8.74 0.61
C SER A 58 -11.16 -7.92 1.34
N THR A 59 -11.23 -7.99 2.68
CA THR A 59 -12.28 -7.29 3.44
C THR A 59 -11.70 -6.19 4.34
N PRO A 60 -12.32 -4.99 4.37
CA PRO A 60 -11.91 -3.89 5.23
C PRO A 60 -11.80 -4.29 6.71
N MET A 61 -12.76 -5.08 7.21
CA MET A 61 -12.77 -5.52 8.60
C MET A 61 -11.61 -6.48 8.92
N SER A 62 -11.32 -7.44 8.04
CA SER A 62 -10.20 -8.37 8.23
C SER A 62 -8.87 -7.62 8.28
N VAL A 63 -8.66 -6.68 7.36
CA VAL A 63 -7.47 -5.83 7.34
C VAL A 63 -7.38 -5.00 8.61
N ALA A 64 -8.48 -4.35 9.02
CA ALA A 64 -8.50 -3.52 10.22
C ALA A 64 -8.15 -4.32 11.49
N SER A 65 -8.76 -5.50 11.67
CA SER A 65 -8.44 -6.39 12.79
C SER A 65 -6.98 -6.86 12.76
N ALA A 66 -6.44 -7.15 11.57
CA ALA A 66 -5.04 -7.57 11.43
C ALA A 66 -4.07 -6.44 11.81
N VAL A 67 -4.30 -5.20 11.35
CA VAL A 67 -3.45 -4.04 11.67
C VAL A 67 -3.51 -3.71 13.17
N VAL A 68 -4.71 -3.57 13.73
CA VAL A 68 -4.86 -3.20 15.15
C VAL A 68 -4.33 -4.32 16.05
N GLY A 69 -4.63 -5.58 15.71
CA GLY A 69 -4.12 -6.74 16.43
C GLY A 69 -2.59 -6.86 16.34
N LEU A 70 -1.99 -6.51 15.19
CA LEU A 70 -0.55 -6.40 15.03
C LEU A 70 0.01 -5.34 15.99
N ALA A 71 -0.49 -4.10 15.90
CA ALA A 71 -0.03 -2.97 16.72
C ALA A 71 -0.17 -3.23 18.23
N ALA A 72 -1.20 -3.96 18.66
CA ALA A 72 -1.40 -4.32 20.07
C ALA A 72 -0.38 -5.34 20.61
N THR A 73 0.29 -6.10 19.73
CA THR A 73 1.27 -7.14 20.13
C THR A 73 2.72 -6.67 20.09
N LEU A 74 2.97 -5.46 19.57
CA LEU A 74 4.31 -4.90 19.45
C LEU A 74 4.73 -4.21 20.75
N SER A 75 6.02 -4.31 21.09
CA SER A 75 6.61 -3.42 22.10
C SER A 75 6.63 -1.97 21.60
N SER A 76 6.74 -1.00 22.49
CA SER A 76 6.74 0.43 22.13
C SER A 76 7.80 0.79 21.07
N GLY A 77 9.00 0.20 21.15
CA GLY A 77 10.05 0.42 20.15
C GLY A 77 9.70 -0.14 18.78
N GLN A 78 9.10 -1.34 18.72
CA GLN A 78 8.68 -1.95 17.47
C GLN A 78 7.44 -1.25 16.88
N GLU A 79 6.52 -0.77 17.72
CA GLU A 79 5.38 0.02 17.29
C GLU A 79 5.84 1.33 16.64
N ASN A 80 6.83 2.01 17.23
CA ASN A 80 7.41 3.23 16.64
C ASN A 80 8.10 2.95 15.31
N ALA A 81 8.90 1.87 15.22
CA ALA A 81 9.50 1.46 13.96
C ALA A 81 8.43 1.16 12.88
N LEU A 82 7.32 0.51 13.26
CA LEU A 82 6.22 0.27 12.34
C LEU A 82 5.54 1.58 11.91
N LYS A 83 5.32 2.53 12.83
CA LYS A 83 4.79 3.86 12.51
C LYS A 83 5.64 4.56 11.46
N ASP A 84 6.97 4.57 11.64
CA ASP A 84 7.90 5.20 10.71
C ASP A 84 7.86 4.55 9.33
N VAL A 85 7.83 3.20 9.28
CA VAL A 85 7.75 2.45 8.03
C VAL A 85 6.45 2.75 7.28
N VAL A 86 5.31 2.68 7.96
CA VAL A 86 4.00 2.87 7.32
C VAL A 86 3.83 4.33 6.89
N TYR A 87 4.30 5.28 7.71
CA TYR A 87 4.32 6.70 7.39
C TYR A 87 5.15 6.98 6.14
N ASN A 88 6.41 6.56 6.15
CA ASN A 88 7.32 6.74 5.02
C ASN A 88 6.76 6.09 3.76
N GLY A 89 6.21 4.89 3.89
CA GLY A 89 5.59 4.18 2.80
C GLY A 89 4.48 4.96 2.10
N TYR A 90 3.47 5.44 2.84
CA TYR A 90 2.38 6.17 2.21
C TYR A 90 2.85 7.53 1.66
N TRP A 91 3.76 8.20 2.37
CA TRP A 91 4.31 9.47 1.92
C TRP A 91 5.05 9.32 0.59
N GLN A 92 5.93 8.31 0.49
CA GLN A 92 6.74 8.05 -0.69
C GLN A 92 5.92 7.54 -1.88
N MET A 93 4.82 6.82 -1.62
CA MET A 93 3.85 6.45 -2.66
C MET A 93 3.29 7.68 -3.41
N GLY A 94 3.22 8.84 -2.74
CA GLY A 94 2.83 10.11 -3.36
C GLY A 94 3.68 10.48 -4.58
N TYR A 95 4.98 10.18 -4.58
CA TYR A 95 5.84 10.46 -5.74
C TYR A 95 5.48 9.63 -6.97
N ASN A 96 5.07 8.37 -6.79
CA ASN A 96 4.62 7.55 -7.92
C ASN A 96 3.25 7.99 -8.40
N LYS A 97 2.34 8.35 -7.48
CA LYS A 97 1.05 8.94 -7.84
C LYS A 97 1.24 10.17 -8.71
N ASP A 98 2.11 11.10 -8.31
CA ASP A 98 2.35 12.34 -9.04
C ASP A 98 2.94 12.09 -10.43
N GLU A 99 3.85 11.13 -10.54
CA GLU A 99 4.38 10.72 -11.84
C GLU A 99 3.33 10.06 -12.73
N ILE A 100 2.55 9.13 -12.19
CA ILE A 100 1.46 8.47 -12.92
C ILE A 100 0.48 9.54 -13.43
N LYS A 101 0.17 10.58 -12.65
CA LYS A 101 -0.67 11.69 -13.09
C LYS A 101 -0.14 12.38 -14.34
N LEU A 102 1.17 12.60 -14.44
CA LEU A 102 1.81 13.20 -15.62
C LEU A 102 1.73 12.28 -16.85
N LEU A 103 1.76 10.98 -16.63
CA LEU A 103 1.79 9.95 -17.68
C LEU A 103 0.39 9.39 -18.05
N ASN A 104 -0.64 9.73 -17.28
CA ASN A 104 -1.97 9.10 -17.37
C ASN A 104 -2.69 9.34 -18.71
N ASN A 105 -2.27 10.33 -19.49
CA ASN A 105 -2.80 10.54 -20.85
C ASN A 105 -2.28 9.52 -21.87
N GLN A 106 -1.08 8.98 -21.64
CA GLN A 106 -0.39 8.04 -22.54
C GLN A 106 -0.52 6.59 -22.07
N PHE A 107 -0.66 6.39 -20.76
CA PHE A 107 -0.67 5.07 -20.14
C PHE A 107 -1.87 4.89 -19.21
N ASP A 108 -2.34 3.66 -19.05
CA ASP A 108 -3.51 3.32 -18.21
C ASP A 108 -3.19 2.34 -17.07
N LEU A 109 -2.12 1.54 -17.18
CA LEU A 109 -1.62 0.66 -16.13
C LEU A 109 -0.10 0.82 -15.96
N PHE A 110 0.36 0.68 -14.72
CA PHE A 110 1.76 0.80 -14.33
C PHE A 110 2.14 -0.41 -13.50
N GLU A 111 3.19 -1.12 -13.89
CA GLU A 111 3.81 -2.13 -13.04
C GLU A 111 4.87 -1.45 -12.17
N ILE A 112 4.68 -1.52 -10.86
CA ILE A 112 5.51 -0.85 -9.87
C ILE A 112 6.06 -1.88 -8.90
N GLU A 113 7.38 -1.90 -8.75
CA GLU A 113 8.07 -2.72 -7.76
C GLU A 113 8.20 -1.93 -6.45
N PHE A 114 7.54 -2.38 -5.39
CA PHE A 114 7.60 -1.76 -4.07
C PHE A 114 8.43 -2.60 -3.08
N PRO A 115 9.17 -1.95 -2.17
CA PRO A 115 9.69 -2.61 -0.97
C PRO A 115 8.54 -2.84 0.02
N PHE A 116 8.33 -4.08 0.43
CA PHE A 116 7.30 -4.49 1.38
C PHE A 116 7.88 -5.01 2.69
N LEU A 117 7.30 -4.56 3.81
CA LEU A 117 7.42 -5.20 5.12
C LEU A 117 6.18 -6.06 5.35
N GLU A 118 6.33 -7.37 5.41
CA GLU A 118 5.23 -8.31 5.63
C GLU A 118 5.28 -8.96 7.00
N TYR A 119 4.10 -9.18 7.57
CA TYR A 119 3.83 -10.00 8.74
C TYR A 119 3.01 -11.22 8.30
N PRO A 120 3.65 -12.33 7.90
CA PRO A 120 2.96 -13.47 7.30
C PRO A 120 1.89 -14.07 8.21
N ASP A 121 2.18 -14.13 9.52
CA ASP A 121 1.27 -14.67 10.55
C ASP A 121 -0.05 -13.86 10.67
N LYS A 122 -0.05 -12.62 10.17
CA LYS A 122 -1.21 -11.72 10.16
C LYS A 122 -1.78 -11.52 8.76
N ASN A 123 -1.18 -12.14 7.74
CA ASN A 123 -1.51 -11.96 6.33
C ASN A 123 -1.65 -10.47 5.95
N ILE A 124 -0.65 -9.67 6.35
CA ILE A 124 -0.62 -8.23 6.05
C ILE A 124 0.80 -7.79 5.69
N ARG A 125 0.91 -6.81 4.80
CA ARG A 125 2.18 -6.17 4.43
C ARG A 125 2.00 -4.68 4.22
N PHE A 126 3.08 -3.93 4.35
CA PHE A 126 3.11 -2.48 4.20
C PHE A 126 4.18 -2.11 3.17
N VAL A 127 3.88 -1.14 2.31
CA VAL A 127 4.87 -0.51 1.45
C VAL A 127 5.80 0.31 2.36
N GLN A 128 7.12 0.18 2.20
CA GLN A 128 8.12 0.86 3.04
C GLN A 128 8.68 2.13 2.41
N GLY A 129 8.52 2.31 1.10
CA GLY A 129 9.16 3.39 0.37
C GLY A 129 8.61 3.56 -1.04
N LYS A 130 9.28 4.43 -1.82
CA LYS A 130 8.77 4.90 -3.11
C LYS A 130 8.47 3.78 -4.09
N GLY A 131 9.30 2.75 -4.15
CA GLY A 131 9.24 1.77 -5.23
C GLY A 131 9.69 2.36 -6.58
N ARG A 132 9.60 1.54 -7.63
CA ARG A 132 10.10 1.86 -8.97
C ARG A 132 9.10 1.40 -10.03
N ILE A 133 8.67 2.32 -10.90
CA ILE A 133 7.89 1.95 -12.09
C ILE A 133 8.82 1.18 -13.04
N LEU A 134 8.45 -0.07 -13.33
CA LEU A 134 9.19 -0.95 -14.22
C LEU A 134 8.76 -0.74 -15.67
N ARG A 135 7.44 -0.69 -15.90
CA ARG A 135 6.83 -0.52 -17.21
C ARG A 135 5.41 0.04 -17.10
N ALA A 136 4.93 0.65 -18.18
CA ALA A 136 3.56 1.14 -18.30
C ALA A 136 2.88 0.63 -19.56
N HIS A 137 1.59 0.33 -19.46
CA HIS A 137 0.76 -0.13 -20.56
C HIS A 137 0.22 1.06 -21.35
N VAL A 138 0.38 1.02 -22.69
CA VAL A 138 -0.06 2.09 -23.58
C VAL A 138 -1.58 2.15 -23.59
N ARG A 139 -2.12 3.31 -23.23
CA ARG A 139 -3.56 3.55 -23.21
C ARG A 139 -4.17 3.31 -24.59
N GLY A 140 -5.14 2.41 -24.67
CA GLY A 140 -5.81 2.05 -25.92
C GLY A 140 -4.94 1.29 -26.94
N GLY A 141 -3.72 0.89 -26.56
CA GLY A 141 -2.82 0.06 -27.34
C GLY A 141 -2.68 -1.36 -26.75
N ASN A 142 -1.76 -2.15 -27.33
CA ASN A 142 -1.49 -3.54 -26.92
C ASN A 142 -0.07 -3.76 -26.38
N GLY A 143 0.60 -2.69 -25.91
CA GLY A 143 2.03 -2.69 -25.63
C GLY A 143 2.38 -2.21 -24.23
N TRP A 144 3.51 -2.69 -23.72
CA TRP A 144 4.15 -2.18 -22.51
C TRP A 144 5.45 -1.46 -22.86
N VAL A 145 5.63 -0.25 -22.31
CA VAL A 145 6.86 0.52 -22.42
C VAL A 145 7.65 0.35 -21.13
N SER A 146 8.88 -0.14 -21.23
CA SER A 146 9.80 -0.25 -20.09
C SER A 146 10.41 1.11 -19.77
N ASN A 147 10.56 1.41 -18.48
CA ASN A 147 11.05 2.70 -17.98
C ASN A 147 10.41 3.90 -18.72
N PRO A 148 9.08 4.11 -18.56
CA PRO A 148 8.30 5.12 -19.31
C PRO A 148 8.62 6.59 -18.91
N ARG A 149 9.77 6.82 -18.28
CA ARG A 149 10.31 8.15 -17.93
C ARG A 149 11.39 8.57 -18.92
#